data_AF-A0A9P7HMK9-F1
#
_entry.id   AF-A0A9P7HMK9-F1
#
_cell.length_a   1.000
_cell.length_b   1.000
_cell.length_c   1.000
_cell.angle_alpha   90.00
_cell.angle_beta   90.00
_cell.angle_gamma   90.00
#
_symmetry.space_group_name_H-M   'P 1'
#
loop_
_entity.id
_entity.type
_entity.pdbx_description
1 polymer ?
#
loop_
_entity_poly.entity_id
_entity_poly.type
_entity_poly.pdbx_seq_one_letter_code
_entity_poly.pdbx_strand_id
1 'polypeptide(L)'
;MVSAPSGAAVLAVNFILITLAAAIIGARIYLRLVIQKQKLVAADWLRVAAWISAFVTAAFDIIYMKEDVLRPEINYTLVNWDVPPEKLSRVLRYMWASVIPFFVTFYLCKASLLVVYLQLFPSFMTKRRIVLWSVVGNCVCALIVSLCLQLFLCFPIRRNWSILGPEPFCDDFALVTTFQVAWALHFVGSLLFFALPWLVLYRV
;
A
#
# COMPACT_ATOMS: atom_id res chain seq x y z
N MET A 1 -12.36 -12.87 -22.78
CA MET A 1 -11.44 -12.44 -21.72
C MET A 1 -11.27 -10.93 -21.87
N VAL A 2 -11.46 -10.15 -20.81
CA VAL A 2 -11.24 -8.70 -20.87
C VAL A 2 -9.74 -8.48 -21.03
N SER A 3 -9.33 -7.78 -22.09
CA SER A 3 -7.93 -7.45 -22.31
C SER A 3 -7.43 -6.56 -21.17
N ALA A 4 -6.25 -6.87 -20.64
CA ALA A 4 -5.62 -6.01 -19.65
C ALA A 4 -5.39 -4.60 -20.24
N PRO A 5 -5.48 -3.54 -19.44
CA PRO A 5 -5.26 -2.19 -19.91
C PRO A 5 -3.83 -2.01 -20.42
N SER A 6 -3.63 -1.11 -21.39
CA SER A 6 -2.29 -0.77 -21.85
C SER A 6 -1.49 -0.10 -20.74
N GLY A 7 -0.17 -0.28 -20.73
CA GLY A 7 0.69 0.39 -19.75
C GLY A 7 0.49 1.91 -19.71
N ALA A 8 0.31 2.54 -20.88
CA ALA A 8 0.09 3.99 -20.95
C ALA A 8 -1.19 4.41 -20.22
N ALA A 9 -2.26 3.63 -20.33
CA ALA A 9 -3.49 3.87 -19.60
C ALA A 9 -3.29 3.72 -18.08
N VAL A 10 -2.54 2.70 -17.64
CA VAL A 10 -2.22 2.48 -16.22
C VAL A 10 -1.47 3.68 -15.64
N LEU A 11 -0.41 4.15 -16.33
CA LEU A 11 0.34 5.32 -15.88
C LEU A 11 -0.53 6.58 -15.86
N ALA A 12 -1.29 6.84 -16.93
CA ALA A 12 -2.15 8.02 -17.00
C ALA A 12 -3.12 8.08 -15.82
N VAL A 13 -3.82 6.98 -15.55
CA VAL A 13 -4.76 6.89 -14.43
C VAL A 13 -4.04 7.07 -13.09
N ASN A 14 -2.91 6.40 -12.87
CA ASN A 14 -2.19 6.47 -11.60
C ASN A 14 -1.69 7.90 -11.30
N PHE A 15 -1.07 8.57 -12.27
CA PHE A 15 -0.58 9.94 -12.10
C PHE A 15 -1.70 10.97 -11.95
N ILE A 16 -2.84 10.78 -12.63
CA ILE A 16 -4.02 11.63 -12.42
C ILE A 16 -4.52 11.51 -10.98
N LEU A 17 -4.67 10.27 -10.47
CA LEU A 17 -5.15 10.04 -9.11
C LEU A 17 -4.19 10.58 -8.04
N ILE A 18 -2.87 10.41 -8.23
CA ILE A 18 -1.86 10.94 -7.30
C ILE A 18 -1.84 12.47 -7.30
N THR A 19 -2.00 13.10 -8.46
CA THR A 19 -2.07 14.56 -8.58
C THR A 19 -3.34 15.10 -7.92
N LEU A 20 -4.48 14.44 -8.16
CA LEU A 20 -5.74 14.78 -7.50
C LEU A 20 -5.64 14.63 -5.98
N ALA A 21 -5.03 13.54 -5.49
CA ALA A 21 -4.80 13.34 -4.07
C ALA A 21 -3.90 14.45 -3.48
N ALA A 22 -2.85 14.86 -4.19
CA ALA A 22 -1.98 15.96 -3.79
C ALA A 22 -2.77 17.27 -3.64
N ALA A 23 -3.63 17.59 -4.61
CA ALA A 23 -4.46 18.78 -4.59
C ALA A 23 -5.43 18.78 -3.39
N ILE A 24 -6.09 17.66 -3.11
CA ILE A 24 -7.02 17.52 -1.98
C ILE A 24 -6.28 17.64 -0.64
N ILE A 25 -5.13 16.99 -0.49
CA ILE A 25 -4.31 17.08 0.73
C ILE A 25 -3.81 18.51 0.92
N GLY A 26 -3.31 19.15 -0.14
CA GLY A 26 -2.87 20.54 -0.14
C GLY A 26 -3.98 21.51 0.26
N ALA A 27 -5.16 21.39 -0.33
CA ALA A 27 -6.32 22.21 0.01
C ALA A 27 -6.71 22.05 1.49
N ARG A 28 -6.67 20.82 2.02
CA ARG A 28 -6.97 20.55 3.44
C ARG A 28 -5.93 21.17 4.38
N ILE A 29 -4.65 21.05 4.05
CA ILE A 29 -3.56 21.66 4.83
C ILE A 29 -3.67 23.18 4.80
N TYR A 30 -3.93 23.76 3.63
CA TYR A 30 -4.14 25.20 3.45
C TYR A 30 -5.31 25.71 4.30
N LEU A 31 -6.45 25.02 4.24
CA LEU A 31 -7.62 25.36 5.03
C LEU A 31 -7.33 25.33 6.55
N ARG A 32 -6.56 24.35 7.02
CA ARG A 32 -6.18 24.25 8.45
C ARG A 32 -5.21 25.33 8.89
N LEU A 33 -4.15 25.56 8.12
CA LEU A 33 -3.08 26.48 8.49
C LEU A 33 -3.48 27.95 8.29
N VAL A 34 -4.06 28.28 7.14
CA VAL A 34 -4.30 29.67 6.74
C VAL A 34 -5.66 30.15 7.19
N ILE A 35 -6.73 29.37 6.95
CA ILE A 35 -8.10 29.79 7.25
C ILE A 35 -8.42 29.54 8.73
N GLN A 36 -8.19 28.32 9.23
CA GLN A 36 -8.52 27.95 10.61
C GLN A 36 -7.45 28.37 11.63
N LYS A 37 -6.24 28.72 11.19
CA LYS A 37 -5.07 29.04 12.05
C LYS A 37 -4.80 27.96 13.10
N GLN A 38 -5.07 26.69 12.76
CA GLN A 38 -4.87 25.54 13.64
C GLN A 38 -3.55 24.85 13.32
N LYS A 39 -2.99 24.19 14.34
CA LYS A 39 -1.79 23.35 14.16
C LYS A 39 -2.15 22.07 13.39
N LEU A 40 -1.17 21.56 12.64
CA LEU A 40 -1.31 20.27 11.96
C LEU A 40 -1.48 19.15 12.99
N VAL A 41 -2.40 18.26 12.69
CA VAL A 41 -2.68 17.08 13.51
C VAL A 41 -1.84 15.91 12.98
N ALA A 42 -1.55 14.91 13.82
CA ALA A 42 -0.92 13.66 13.41
C ALA A 42 -1.56 13.04 12.14
N ALA A 43 -2.89 13.15 11.97
CA ALA A 43 -3.60 12.70 10.78
C ALA A 43 -3.14 13.39 9.48
N ASP A 44 -2.76 14.68 9.54
CA ASP A 44 -2.28 15.43 8.38
C ASP A 44 -0.89 14.94 7.96
N TRP A 45 0.00 14.69 8.93
CA TRP A 45 1.31 14.09 8.68
C TRP A 45 1.22 12.68 8.09
N LEU A 46 0.32 11.83 8.61
CA LEU A 46 0.10 10.49 8.07
C LEU A 46 -0.40 10.52 6.61
N ARG A 47 -1.25 11.49 6.25
CA ARG A 47 -1.71 11.66 4.85
C ARG A 47 -0.58 12.06 3.93
N VAL A 48 0.28 13.00 4.35
CA VAL A 48 1.45 13.40 3.56
C VAL A 48 2.41 12.24 3.39
N ALA A 49 2.70 11.49 4.46
CA ALA A 49 3.53 10.29 4.38
C ALA A 49 2.93 9.21 3.46
N ALA A 50 1.62 8.99 3.52
CA ALA A 50 0.92 8.08 2.62
C ALA A 50 1.06 8.53 1.16
N TRP A 51 0.90 9.84 0.88
CA TRP A 51 1.04 10.39 -0.47
C TRP A 51 2.46 10.25 -1.01
N ILE A 52 3.48 10.53 -0.18
CA ILE A 52 4.89 10.32 -0.58
C ILE A 52 5.14 8.85 -0.93
N SER A 53 4.65 7.92 -0.11
CA SER A 53 4.78 6.48 -0.36
C SER A 53 4.03 6.05 -1.63
N ALA A 54 2.86 6.64 -1.90
CA ALA A 54 2.10 6.40 -3.12
C ALA A 54 2.86 6.89 -4.36
N PHE A 55 3.45 8.09 -4.27
CA PHE A 55 4.26 8.67 -5.33
C PHE A 55 5.51 7.83 -5.62
N VAL A 56 6.21 7.35 -4.60
CA VAL A 56 7.35 6.42 -4.77
C VAL A 56 6.89 5.14 -5.47
N THR A 57 5.74 4.58 -5.09
CA THR A 57 5.17 3.40 -5.74
C THR A 57 4.90 3.66 -7.23
N ALA A 58 4.26 4.78 -7.56
CA ALA A 58 3.97 5.15 -8.95
C ALA A 58 5.22 5.47 -9.79
N ALA A 59 6.30 5.92 -9.15
CA ALA A 59 7.57 6.12 -9.86
C ALA A 59 8.13 4.80 -10.40
N PHE A 60 7.89 3.67 -9.73
CA PHE A 60 8.25 2.34 -10.26
C PHE A 60 7.49 1.99 -11.53
N ASP A 61 6.25 2.46 -11.72
CA ASP A 61 5.49 2.21 -12.95
C ASP A 61 6.17 2.82 -14.19
N ILE A 62 6.86 3.96 -14.03
CA ILE A 62 7.69 4.54 -15.10
C ILE A 62 8.85 3.59 -15.46
N ILE A 63 9.47 2.97 -14.47
CA ILE A 63 10.56 2.02 -14.68
C ILE A 63 10.02 0.79 -15.42
N TYR A 64 8.89 0.25 -15.00
CA TYR A 64 8.27 -0.90 -15.65
C TYR A 64 7.81 -0.61 -17.08
N MET A 65 7.38 0.62 -17.36
CA MET A 65 7.10 1.08 -18.72
C MET A 65 8.37 1.06 -19.59
N LYS A 66 9.48 1.58 -19.06
CA LYS A 66 10.77 1.61 -19.77
C LYS A 66 11.36 0.24 -20.01
N GLU A 67 11.16 -0.67 -19.06
CA GLU A 67 11.60 -2.07 -19.17
C GLU A 67 10.64 -2.92 -20.04
N ASP A 68 9.56 -2.32 -20.53
CA ASP A 68 8.59 -2.91 -21.46
C ASP A 68 7.83 -4.12 -20.86
N VAL A 69 7.58 -4.01 -19.55
CA VAL A 69 6.92 -5.04 -18.72
C VAL A 69 5.40 -4.82 -18.66
N LEU A 70 4.91 -3.58 -18.82
CA LEU A 70 3.47 -3.24 -18.78
C LEU A 70 2.72 -3.60 -20.08
N ARG A 71 3.02 -4.75 -20.65
CA ARG A 71 2.26 -5.28 -21.79
C ARG A 71 1.10 -6.11 -21.28
N PRO A 72 -0.08 -6.03 -21.91
CA PRO A 72 -1.28 -6.73 -21.43
C PRO A 72 -1.16 -8.26 -21.49
N GLU A 73 -0.20 -8.76 -22.25
CA GLU A 73 0.10 -10.18 -22.38
C GLU A 73 0.98 -10.71 -21.25
N ILE A 74 1.71 -9.86 -20.53
CA ILE A 74 2.66 -10.27 -19.48
C ILE A 74 1.93 -10.44 -18.16
N ASN A 75 2.09 -11.60 -17.53
CA ASN A 75 1.53 -11.89 -16.21
C ASN A 75 2.35 -11.21 -15.11
N TYR A 76 1.68 -10.94 -13.98
CA TYR A 76 2.34 -10.35 -12.80
C TYR A 76 3.48 -11.21 -12.23
N THR A 77 3.44 -12.54 -12.41
CA THR A 77 4.53 -13.45 -11.99
C THR A 77 5.71 -13.46 -12.97
N LEU A 78 5.60 -12.78 -14.12
CA LEU A 78 6.58 -12.76 -15.21
C LEU A 78 6.90 -14.14 -15.83
N VAL A 79 6.16 -15.19 -15.48
CA VAL A 79 6.40 -16.57 -15.95
C VAL A 79 6.33 -16.69 -17.48
N ASN A 80 5.53 -15.85 -18.12
CA ASN A 80 5.34 -15.84 -19.58
C ASN A 80 6.18 -14.74 -20.29
N TRP A 81 7.13 -14.12 -19.60
CA TRP A 81 7.99 -13.09 -20.15
C TRP A 81 9.40 -13.64 -20.42
N ASP A 82 9.62 -14.07 -21.67
CA ASP A 82 10.90 -14.63 -22.09
C ASP A 82 11.89 -13.52 -22.46
N VAL A 83 12.83 -13.24 -21.56
CA VAL A 83 13.87 -12.21 -21.71
C VAL A 83 15.18 -12.68 -21.09
N PRO A 84 16.33 -12.05 -21.44
CA PRO A 84 17.61 -12.39 -20.81
C PRO A 84 17.54 -12.37 -19.28
N PRO A 85 18.17 -13.33 -18.59
CA PRO A 85 18.06 -13.48 -17.14
C PRO A 85 18.56 -12.25 -16.36
N GLU A 86 19.46 -11.45 -16.94
CA GLU A 86 19.92 -10.18 -16.37
C GLU A 86 18.82 -9.12 -16.37
N LYS A 87 17.97 -9.10 -17.40
CA LYS A 87 16.82 -8.19 -17.47
C LYS A 87 15.71 -8.64 -16.52
N LEU A 88 15.42 -9.95 -16.48
CA LEU A 88 14.41 -10.51 -15.59
C LEU A 88 14.76 -10.28 -14.11
N SER A 89 16.00 -10.58 -13.70
CA SER A 89 16.49 -10.33 -12.34
C SER A 89 16.42 -8.85 -11.95
N ARG A 90 16.71 -7.92 -12.87
CA ARG A 90 16.59 -6.49 -12.61
C ARG A 90 15.14 -6.07 -12.36
N VAL A 91 14.21 -6.52 -13.19
CA VAL A 91 12.78 -6.21 -13.02
C VAL A 91 12.23 -6.80 -11.73
N LEU A 92 12.55 -8.06 -11.41
CA LEU A 92 12.16 -8.71 -10.16
C LEU A 92 12.65 -7.94 -8.93
N ARG A 93 13.86 -7.39 -8.98
CA ARG A 93 14.39 -6.54 -7.90
C ARG A 93 13.57 -5.27 -7.71
N TYR A 94 13.15 -4.62 -8.82
CA TYR A 94 12.29 -3.44 -8.75
C TYR A 94 10.89 -3.80 -8.24
N MET A 95 10.31 -4.91 -8.71
CA MET A 95 9.02 -5.42 -8.23
C MET A 95 9.03 -5.71 -6.74
N TRP A 96 10.06 -6.40 -6.26
CA TRP A 96 10.23 -6.64 -4.83
C TRP A 96 10.35 -5.34 -4.03
N ALA A 97 11.09 -4.35 -4.56
CA ALA A 97 11.27 -3.06 -3.90
C ALA A 97 10.00 -2.20 -3.90
N SER A 98 9.18 -2.24 -4.96
CA SER A 98 7.96 -1.44 -5.08
C SER A 98 6.83 -1.90 -4.16
N VAL A 99 6.83 -3.17 -3.74
CA VAL A 99 5.84 -3.73 -2.81
C VAL A 99 5.92 -3.08 -1.41
N ILE A 100 7.11 -2.65 -0.99
CA ILE A 100 7.31 -1.98 0.32
C ILE A 100 6.53 -0.65 0.40
N PRO A 101 6.77 0.36 -0.45
CA PRO A 101 6.02 1.60 -0.42
C PRO A 101 4.54 1.39 -0.76
N PHE A 102 4.19 0.34 -1.52
CA PHE A 102 2.80 -0.03 -1.75
C PHE A 102 2.10 -0.39 -0.43
N PHE A 103 2.64 -1.32 0.37
CA PHE A 103 2.06 -1.67 1.67
C PHE A 103 2.01 -0.47 2.63
N VAL A 104 3.10 0.28 2.74
CA VAL A 104 3.16 1.47 3.60
C VAL A 104 2.04 2.46 3.24
N THR A 105 1.81 2.71 1.96
CA THR A 105 0.72 3.60 1.50
C THR A 105 -0.65 3.13 2.00
N PHE A 106 -1.00 1.85 1.81
CA PHE A 106 -2.31 1.32 2.21
C PHE A 106 -2.57 1.46 3.71
N TYR A 107 -1.59 1.10 4.53
CA TYR A 107 -1.75 1.14 5.98
C TYR A 107 -1.70 2.57 6.53
N LEU A 108 -0.90 3.48 5.94
CA LEU A 108 -0.88 4.89 6.35
C LEU A 108 -2.19 5.62 5.99
N CYS A 109 -2.80 5.33 4.83
CA CYS A 109 -4.12 5.85 4.48
C CYS A 109 -5.16 5.50 5.56
N LYS A 110 -5.17 4.23 6.01
CA LYS A 110 -6.02 3.75 7.11
C LYS A 110 -5.69 4.40 8.44
N ALA A 111 -4.41 4.46 8.80
CA ALA A 111 -3.97 5.12 10.03
C ALA A 111 -4.44 6.58 10.09
N SER A 112 -4.38 7.31 8.96
CA SER A 112 -4.84 8.71 8.90
C SER A 112 -6.34 8.87 9.20
N LEU A 113 -7.16 7.88 8.84
CA LEU A 113 -8.59 7.83 9.16
C LEU A 113 -8.81 7.46 10.63
N LEU A 114 -8.05 6.51 11.18
CA LEU A 114 -8.15 6.14 12.61
C LEU A 114 -7.82 7.30 13.53
N VAL A 115 -6.83 8.12 13.18
CA VAL A 115 -6.51 9.31 13.98
C VAL A 115 -7.70 10.27 14.01
N VAL A 116 -8.44 10.42 12.91
CA VAL A 116 -9.67 11.23 12.91
C VAL A 116 -10.74 10.61 13.81
N TYR A 117 -10.93 9.29 13.76
CA TYR A 117 -11.84 8.60 14.67
C TYR A 117 -11.43 8.75 16.15
N LEU A 118 -10.13 8.71 16.45
CA LEU A 118 -9.61 8.92 17.81
C LEU A 118 -9.86 10.33 18.32
N GLN A 119 -9.95 11.32 17.42
CA GLN A 119 -10.35 12.69 17.78
C GLN A 119 -11.85 12.83 17.95
N LEU A 120 -12.65 12.08 17.18
CA LEU A 120 -14.10 12.11 17.24
C LEU A 120 -14.65 11.39 18.49
N PHE A 121 -14.03 10.29 18.91
CA PHE A 121 -14.45 9.52 20.08
C PHE A 121 -13.68 9.95 21.33
N PRO A 122 -14.30 10.72 22.24
CA PRO A 122 -13.66 11.17 23.47
C PRO A 122 -13.36 10.02 24.44
N SER A 123 -12.43 10.26 25.36
CA SER A 123 -11.87 9.25 26.28
C SER A 123 -12.89 8.59 27.21
N PHE A 124 -14.02 9.25 27.49
CA PHE A 124 -15.06 8.73 28.38
C PHE A 124 -15.84 7.55 27.80
N MET A 125 -15.80 7.33 26.48
CA MET A 125 -16.52 6.23 25.82
C MET A 125 -15.68 4.94 25.81
N THR A 126 -15.40 4.38 26.99
CA THR A 126 -14.44 3.26 27.18
C THR A 126 -14.66 2.08 26.23
N LYS A 127 -15.89 1.58 26.09
CA LYS A 127 -16.20 0.45 25.20
C LYS A 127 -15.87 0.74 23.73
N ARG A 128 -16.22 1.94 23.26
CA ARG A 128 -15.98 2.37 21.87
C ARG A 128 -14.48 2.59 21.62
N ARG A 129 -13.78 3.11 22.63
CA ARG A 129 -12.35 3.34 22.56
C ARG A 129 -11.56 2.04 22.53
N ILE A 130 -12.00 1.00 23.26
CA ILE A 130 -11.41 -0.34 23.18
C ILE A 130 -11.53 -0.88 21.74
N VAL A 131 -12.73 -0.85 21.14
CA VAL A 131 -12.93 -1.33 19.76
C VAL A 131 -12.04 -0.55 18.78
N LEU A 132 -11.99 0.78 18.91
CA LEU A 132 -11.14 1.61 18.04
C LEU A 132 -9.65 1.27 18.19
N TRP A 133 -9.16 1.08 19.41
CA TRP A 133 -7.78 0.64 19.65
C TRP A 133 -7.50 -0.77 19.12
N SER A 134 -8.49 -1.68 19.14
CA SER A 134 -8.36 -2.99 18.48
C SER A 134 -8.16 -2.84 16.97
N VAL A 135 -8.87 -1.92 16.30
CA VAL A 135 -8.68 -1.65 14.86
C VAL A 135 -7.32 -0.99 14.59
N VAL A 136 -6.86 -0.09 15.46
CA VAL A 136 -5.49 0.47 15.39
C VAL A 136 -4.45 -0.63 15.52
N GLY A 137 -4.57 -1.51 16.52
CA GLY A 137 -3.69 -2.65 16.73
C GLY A 137 -3.65 -3.56 15.50
N ASN A 138 -4.82 -3.92 14.96
CA ASN A 138 -4.91 -4.70 13.73
C ASN A 138 -4.19 -4.02 12.55
N CYS A 139 -4.36 -2.71 12.37
CA CYS A 139 -3.71 -1.97 11.29
C CYS A 139 -2.16 -1.99 11.41
N VAL A 140 -1.64 -1.80 12.62
CA VAL A 140 -0.18 -1.82 12.88
C VAL A 140 0.37 -3.23 12.73
N CYS A 141 -0.27 -4.23 13.34
CA CYS A 141 0.14 -5.62 13.23
C CYS A 141 0.11 -6.10 11.77
N ALA A 142 -0.91 -5.71 11.01
CA ALA A 142 -1.01 -6.08 9.61
C ALA A 142 0.13 -5.51 8.76
N LEU A 143 0.50 -4.23 8.96
CA LEU A 143 1.66 -3.64 8.29
C LEU A 143 2.96 -4.39 8.62
N ILE A 144 3.18 -4.70 9.91
CA ILE A 144 4.38 -5.41 10.37
C ILE A 144 4.43 -6.81 9.74
N VAL A 145 3.32 -7.56 9.77
CA VAL A 145 3.25 -8.91 9.18
C VAL A 145 3.52 -8.86 7.68
N SER A 146 2.92 -7.92 6.94
CA SER A 146 3.16 -7.78 5.49
C SER A 146 4.62 -7.47 5.16
N LEU A 147 5.27 -6.58 5.93
CA LEU A 147 6.69 -6.28 5.74
C LEU A 147 7.58 -7.45 6.14
N CYS A 148 7.28 -8.13 7.24
CA CYS A 148 8.01 -9.32 7.67
C CYS A 148 7.92 -10.44 6.63
N LEU A 149 6.76 -10.68 6.03
CA LEU A 149 6.62 -11.65 4.93
C LEU A 149 7.48 -11.24 3.73
N GLN A 150 7.42 -9.98 3.31
CA GLN A 150 8.22 -9.47 2.19
C GLN A 150 9.74 -9.61 2.40
N LEU A 151 10.20 -9.46 3.65
CA LEU A 151 11.63 -9.51 4.01
C LEU A 151 12.13 -10.93 4.32
N PHE A 152 11.31 -11.77 4.97
CA PHE A 152 11.79 -13.01 5.58
C PHE A 152 11.22 -14.28 4.95
N LEU A 153 10.15 -14.22 4.16
CA LEU A 153 9.55 -15.42 3.58
C LEU A 153 10.49 -16.11 2.59
N CYS A 154 11.28 -15.31 1.85
CA CYS A 154 12.35 -15.80 1.01
C CYS A 154 13.71 -15.36 1.55
N PHE A 155 14.33 -16.20 2.39
CA PHE A 155 15.63 -15.93 2.98
C PHE A 155 16.74 -16.74 2.30
N PRO A 156 17.90 -16.11 2.01
CA PRO A 156 18.19 -14.67 2.07
C PRO A 156 17.48 -13.83 0.99
N ILE A 157 17.27 -12.54 1.27
CA ILE A 157 16.46 -11.60 0.47
C ILE A 157 16.87 -11.59 -1.02
N ARG A 158 18.15 -11.77 -1.34
CA ARG A 158 18.67 -11.77 -2.72
C ARG A 158 18.03 -12.83 -3.62
N ARG A 159 17.53 -13.91 -3.03
CA ARG A 159 16.86 -15.02 -3.75
C ARG A 159 15.54 -14.61 -4.42
N ASN A 160 14.95 -13.49 -4.01
CA ASN A 160 13.75 -12.95 -4.66
C ASN A 160 13.99 -12.49 -6.11
N TRP A 161 15.24 -12.22 -6.48
CA TRP A 161 15.57 -11.70 -7.82
C TRP A 161 16.83 -12.29 -8.45
N SER A 162 17.60 -13.12 -7.73
CA SER A 162 18.86 -13.69 -8.20
C SER A 162 18.65 -15.03 -8.90
N ILE A 163 18.42 -15.00 -10.21
CA ILE A 163 18.15 -16.21 -11.02
C ILE A 163 19.43 -17.01 -11.31
N LEU A 164 20.53 -16.32 -11.61
CA LEU A 164 21.85 -16.91 -11.91
C LEU A 164 22.74 -17.05 -10.66
N GLY A 165 22.17 -16.87 -9.47
CA GLY A 165 22.93 -16.90 -8.22
C GLY A 165 23.37 -18.31 -7.83
N PRO A 166 24.31 -18.44 -6.88
CA PRO A 166 24.69 -19.73 -6.31
C PRO A 166 23.55 -20.34 -5.46
N GLU A 167 22.60 -19.52 -5.02
CA GLU A 167 21.45 -19.95 -4.22
C GLU A 167 20.22 -20.16 -5.11
N PRO A 168 19.36 -21.15 -4.81
CA PRO A 168 18.19 -21.44 -5.63
C PRO A 168 17.19 -20.28 -5.62
N PHE A 169 16.71 -19.88 -6.79
CA PHE A 169 15.67 -18.86 -6.95
C PHE A 169 14.41 -19.19 -6.13
N CYS A 170 13.72 -18.17 -5.62
CA CYS A 170 12.47 -18.39 -4.90
C CYS A 170 11.33 -18.71 -5.85
N ASP A 171 10.60 -19.77 -5.57
CA ASP A 171 9.39 -20.08 -6.32
C ASP A 171 8.30 -19.02 -6.08
N ASP A 172 7.34 -18.95 -7.01
CA ASP A 172 6.23 -17.98 -7.00
C ASP A 172 5.41 -18.02 -5.70
N PHE A 173 5.50 -19.11 -4.95
CA PHE A 173 4.89 -19.29 -3.63
C PHE A 173 5.15 -18.12 -2.67
N ALA A 174 6.38 -17.58 -2.62
CA ALA A 174 6.71 -16.50 -1.70
C ALA A 174 5.97 -15.20 -2.05
N LEU A 175 5.92 -14.88 -3.35
CA LEU A 175 5.22 -13.71 -3.88
C LEU A 175 3.70 -13.85 -3.71
N VAL A 176 3.14 -15.01 -4.08
CA VAL A 176 1.70 -15.28 -3.99
C VAL A 176 1.22 -15.27 -2.54
N THR A 177 1.95 -15.92 -1.64
CA THR A 177 1.59 -15.97 -0.22
C THR A 177 1.66 -14.60 0.43
N THR A 178 2.70 -13.82 0.14
CA THR A 178 2.83 -12.45 0.64
C THR A 178 1.66 -11.58 0.17
N PHE A 179 1.31 -11.68 -1.12
CA PHE A 179 0.18 -10.94 -1.68
C PHE A 179 -1.16 -11.35 -1.04
N GLN A 180 -1.45 -12.65 -0.96
CA GLN A 180 -2.70 -13.17 -0.40
C GLN A 180 -2.88 -12.80 1.07
N VAL A 181 -1.85 -12.97 1.90
CA VAL A 181 -1.90 -12.63 3.33
C VAL A 181 -2.06 -11.12 3.52
N ALA A 182 -1.26 -10.31 2.81
CA ALA A 182 -1.38 -8.86 2.89
C ALA A 182 -2.75 -8.36 2.44
N TRP A 183 -3.29 -8.93 1.35
CA TRP A 183 -4.63 -8.61 0.88
C TRP A 183 -5.72 -9.02 1.88
N ALA A 184 -5.63 -10.21 2.48
CA ALA A 184 -6.59 -10.67 3.49
C ALA A 184 -6.59 -9.76 4.73
N LEU A 185 -5.40 -9.43 5.25
CA LEU A 185 -5.25 -8.49 6.37
C LEU A 185 -5.78 -7.10 6.03
N HIS A 186 -5.51 -6.64 4.81
CA HIS A 186 -6.04 -5.38 4.32
C HIS A 186 -7.57 -5.40 4.24
N PHE A 187 -8.15 -6.45 3.66
CA PHE A 187 -9.60 -6.61 3.50
C PHE A 187 -10.32 -6.67 4.86
N VAL A 188 -9.83 -7.51 5.78
CA VAL A 188 -10.34 -7.58 7.16
C VAL A 188 -10.25 -6.23 7.85
N GLY A 189 -9.11 -5.54 7.71
CA GLY A 189 -8.96 -4.18 8.22
C GLY A 189 -10.05 -3.25 7.67
N SER A 190 -10.27 -3.24 6.36
CA SER A 190 -11.30 -2.39 5.73
C SER A 190 -12.71 -2.68 6.22
N LEU A 191 -13.05 -3.96 6.45
CA LEU A 191 -14.35 -4.35 7.04
C LEU A 191 -14.50 -3.82 8.46
N LEU A 192 -13.47 -3.95 9.30
CA LEU A 192 -13.47 -3.41 10.66
C LEU A 192 -13.64 -1.89 10.65
N PHE A 193 -12.95 -1.20 9.75
CA PHE A 193 -13.10 0.24 9.55
C PHE A 193 -14.52 0.64 9.15
N PHE A 194 -15.13 -0.09 8.22
CA PHE A 194 -16.49 0.17 7.78
C PHE A 194 -17.52 -0.11 8.89
N ALA A 195 -17.25 -1.07 9.77
CA ALA A 195 -18.12 -1.40 10.90
C ALA A 195 -18.07 -0.34 12.04
N LEU A 196 -16.97 0.42 12.17
CA LEU A 196 -16.80 1.39 13.26
C LEU A 196 -17.96 2.41 13.39
N PRO A 197 -18.44 3.07 12.30
CA PRO A 197 -19.58 3.96 12.37
C PRO A 197 -20.91 3.28 12.73
N TRP A 198 -21.15 2.04 12.29
CA TRP A 198 -22.41 1.33 12.57
C TRP A 198 -22.55 0.98 14.06
N LEU A 199 -21.45 0.66 14.74
CA LEU A 199 -21.41 0.48 16.19
C LEU A 199 -21.75 1.77 16.97
N VAL A 200 -21.68 2.92 16.29
CA VAL A 200 -21.97 4.24 16.87
C VAL A 200 -23.43 4.64 16.64
N LEU A 201 -23.97 4.35 15.45
CA LEU A 201 -25.33 4.70 15.04
C LEU A 201 -26.41 3.77 15.63
N TYR A 202 -26.09 2.48 15.90
CA TYR A 202 -27.08 1.50 16.38
C TYR A 202 -27.48 1.65 17.87
N ARG A 203 -27.07 2.72 18.53
CA ARG A 203 -27.52 3.07 19.91
C ARG A 203 -27.95 4.54 20.01
N VAL A 204 -28.73 4.98 19.03
CA VAL A 204 -29.67 6.11 19.19
C VAL A 204 -31.06 5.52 19.28
#